data_AF-C6XXT3-F1
#
_entry.id   AF-C6XXT3-F1
#
_cell.length_a   1.000
_cell.length_b   1.000
_cell.length_c   1.000
_cell.angle_alpha   90.00
_cell.angle_beta   90.00
_cell.angle_gamma   90.00
#
_symmetry.space_group_name_H-M   'P 1'
#
loop_
_entity.id
_entity.type
_entity.pdbx_description
1 polymer ?
#
loop_
_entity_poly.entity_id
_entity_poly.type
_entity_poly.pdbx_seq_one_letter_code
_entity_poly.pdbx_strand_id
1 'polypeptide(L)'
;MVYNIADIYRKEHPTDRVHALYLYLEANQDIDEGDTLINLHDPEICSYLKSFSQSEWELFEQRMSSWNEAALFNIADALLSATNEHISVKYLYAKIFLQTENLEGLEYLVQNIHLVSCIPIGECGIDFYQEIKQKIIKLSKHFGSDYSYWLLVLDLKIESEIDHFNSLKS
;
A
#
# COMPACT_ATOMS: atom_id res chain seq x y z
N MET A 1 16.87 15.95 10.92
CA MET A 1 17.94 15.79 9.92
C MET A 1 17.33 14.94 8.82
N VAL A 2 17.15 15.47 7.62
CA VAL A 2 16.56 14.71 6.50
C VAL A 2 17.67 13.83 5.93
N TYR A 3 17.55 12.51 6.08
CA TYR A 3 18.49 11.58 5.45
C TYR A 3 18.13 11.44 3.97
N ASN A 4 19.12 11.30 3.10
CA ASN A 4 18.93 11.02 1.68
C ASN A 4 18.96 9.49 1.45
N ILE A 5 18.01 8.94 0.67
CA ILE A 5 17.96 7.48 0.36
C ILE A 5 19.29 7.03 -0.22
N ALA A 6 19.90 7.82 -1.10
CA ALA A 6 21.17 7.49 -1.74
C ALA A 6 22.34 7.45 -0.75
N ASP A 7 22.31 8.23 0.33
CA ASP A 7 23.37 8.23 1.34
C ASP A 7 23.25 7.05 2.31
N ILE A 8 22.03 6.63 2.66
CA ILE A 8 21.78 5.37 3.39
C ILE A 8 22.15 4.18 2.51
N TYR A 9 21.73 4.19 1.24
CA TYR A 9 22.02 3.14 0.26
C TYR A 9 23.52 2.93 0.04
N ARG A 10 24.31 4.01 -0.03
CA ARG A 10 25.76 3.93 -0.20
C ARG A 10 26.51 3.44 1.05
N LYS A 11 25.96 3.65 2.24
CA LYS A 11 26.67 3.37 3.50
C LYS A 11 26.45 1.96 4.03
N GLU A 12 25.23 1.43 3.95
CA GLU A 12 24.89 0.25 4.75
C GLU A 12 24.67 -1.02 3.94
N HIS A 13 24.00 -0.98 2.77
CA HIS A 13 23.68 -2.18 1.99
C HIS A 13 23.57 -1.93 0.47
N PRO A 14 24.69 -1.79 -0.27
CA PRO A 14 24.67 -1.37 -1.68
C PRO A 14 24.10 -2.40 -2.67
N THR A 15 23.60 -3.54 -2.19
CA THR A 15 23.06 -4.63 -3.03
C THR A 15 21.62 -5.02 -2.67
N ASP A 16 21.07 -4.55 -1.54
CA ASP A 16 19.72 -4.87 -1.10
C ASP A 16 18.88 -3.58 -1.01
N ARG A 17 18.35 -3.19 -2.16
CA ARG A 17 17.60 -1.94 -2.34
C ARG A 17 16.31 -1.91 -1.54
N VAL A 18 15.65 -3.05 -1.41
CA VAL A 18 14.43 -3.18 -0.59
C VAL A 18 14.74 -2.92 0.88
N HIS A 19 15.84 -3.48 1.40
CA HIS A 19 16.25 -3.21 2.78
C HIS A 19 16.70 -1.76 2.98
N ALA A 20 17.41 -1.17 2.03
CA ALA A 20 17.80 0.24 2.10
C ALA A 20 16.59 1.19 2.16
N LEU A 21 15.53 0.88 1.41
CA LEU A 21 14.27 1.62 1.48
C LEU A 21 13.62 1.50 2.86
N TYR A 22 13.59 0.29 3.45
CA TYR A 22 13.09 0.11 4.82
C TYR A 22 13.86 0.95 5.84
N LEU A 23 15.20 0.90 5.81
CA LEU A 23 16.04 1.68 6.72
C LEU A 23 15.82 3.19 6.55
N TYR A 24 15.59 3.65 5.32
CA TYR A 24 15.23 5.04 5.08
C TYR A 24 13.89 5.42 5.70
N LEU A 25 12.86 4.59 5.53
CA LEU A 25 11.54 4.85 6.11
C LEU A 25 11.62 4.90 7.64
N GLU A 26 12.36 3.96 8.23
CA GLU A 26 12.60 3.90 9.67
C GLU A 26 13.37 5.13 10.19
N ALA A 27 14.41 5.57 9.47
CA ALA A 27 15.21 6.73 9.84
C ALA A 27 14.44 8.07 9.76
N ASN A 28 13.34 8.11 9.01
CA ASN A 28 12.53 9.31 8.78
C ASN A 28 11.12 9.20 9.39
N GLN A 29 10.84 8.20 10.23
CA GLN A 29 9.49 7.94 10.74
C GLN A 29 8.92 9.05 11.65
N ASP A 30 9.79 9.82 12.31
CA ASP A 30 9.40 10.90 13.23
C ASP A 30 9.24 12.27 12.53
N ILE A 31 9.33 12.31 11.19
CA ILE A 31 9.15 13.55 10.43
C ILE A 31 7.66 13.83 10.28
N ASP A 32 7.12 14.62 11.20
CA ASP A 32 5.70 15.04 11.27
C ASP A 32 5.39 16.30 10.42
N GLU A 33 6.31 16.70 9.54
CA GLU A 33 6.08 17.85 8.66
C GLU A 33 5.44 17.36 7.35
N GLY A 34 4.12 17.44 7.25
CA GLY A 34 3.37 17.02 6.05
C GLY A 34 3.91 17.61 4.74
N ASP A 35 4.38 18.86 4.75
CA ASP A 35 5.03 19.49 3.59
C ASP A 35 6.37 18.83 3.23
N THR A 36 7.13 18.36 4.22
CA THR A 36 8.42 17.67 4.03
C THR A 36 8.19 16.25 3.50
N LEU A 37 7.17 15.54 4.00
CA LEU A 37 6.79 14.22 3.52
C LEU A 37 6.38 14.26 2.03
N ILE A 38 5.44 15.16 1.69
CA ILE A 38 4.86 15.24 0.35
C ILE A 38 5.86 15.81 -0.68
N ASN A 39 6.63 16.83 -0.33
CA ASN A 39 7.48 17.54 -1.31
C ASN A 39 8.90 16.99 -1.44
N LEU A 40 9.39 16.21 -0.46
CA LEU A 40 10.75 15.68 -0.48
C LEU A 40 10.80 14.15 -0.43
N HIS A 41 10.12 13.53 0.54
CA HIS A 41 10.22 12.09 0.75
C HIS A 41 9.45 11.29 -0.33
N ASP A 42 8.19 11.64 -0.60
CA ASP A 42 7.37 10.91 -1.57
C ASP A 42 7.97 10.88 -2.98
N PRO A 43 8.48 12.00 -3.55
CA PRO A 43 9.13 11.97 -4.85
C PRO A 43 10.40 11.10 -4.86
N GLU A 44 11.17 11.11 -3.78
CA GLU A 44 12.40 10.33 -3.65
C GLU A 44 12.09 8.82 -3.59
N ILE A 45 11.16 8.42 -2.72
CA ILE A 45 10.68 7.04 -2.58
C ILE A 45 10.08 6.56 -3.91
N CYS A 46 9.22 7.37 -4.53
CA CYS A 46 8.58 7.04 -5.80
C CYS A 46 9.61 6.81 -6.93
N SER A 47 10.61 7.69 -7.03
CA SER A 47 11.73 7.51 -7.97
C SER A 47 12.51 6.22 -7.70
N TYR A 48 12.74 5.92 -6.43
CA TYR A 48 13.44 4.70 -6.00
C TYR A 48 12.65 3.43 -6.36
N LEU A 49 11.35 3.40 -6.08
CA LEU A 49 10.44 2.31 -6.44
C LEU A 49 10.33 2.12 -7.96
N LYS A 50 10.24 3.21 -8.74
CA LYS A 50 10.17 3.16 -10.22
C LYS A 50 11.41 2.54 -10.88
N SER A 51 12.53 2.49 -10.16
CA SER A 51 13.77 1.88 -10.66
C SER A 51 14.02 0.48 -10.10
N PHE A 52 13.06 -0.11 -9.38
CA PHE A 52 13.11 -1.53 -9.01
C PHE A 52 12.89 -2.41 -10.24
N SER A 53 13.76 -3.40 -10.41
CA SER A 53 13.56 -4.56 -11.25
C SER A 53 12.41 -5.43 -10.74
N GLN A 54 11.94 -6.37 -11.57
CA GLN A 54 10.90 -7.33 -11.18
C GLN A 54 11.25 -8.09 -9.89
N SER A 55 12.47 -8.63 -9.79
CA SER A 55 12.90 -9.37 -8.60
C SER A 55 12.94 -8.51 -7.34
N GLU A 56 13.21 -7.21 -7.48
CA GLU A 56 13.16 -6.27 -6.34
C GLU A 56 11.72 -5.99 -5.92
N TRP A 57 10.76 -5.92 -6.85
CA TRP A 57 9.34 -5.79 -6.53
C TRP A 57 8.77 -7.03 -5.84
N GLU A 58 9.14 -8.23 -6.31
CA GLU A 58 8.76 -9.50 -5.67
C GLU A 58 9.33 -9.57 -4.24
N LEU A 59 10.59 -9.18 -4.06
CA LEU A 59 11.22 -9.12 -2.74
C LEU A 59 10.59 -8.05 -1.84
N PHE A 60 10.23 -6.90 -2.42
CA PHE A 60 9.53 -5.81 -1.73
C PHE A 60 8.19 -6.31 -1.19
N GLU A 61 7.36 -6.92 -2.04
CA GLU A 61 6.08 -7.48 -1.63
C GLU A 61 6.23 -8.50 -0.49
N GLN A 62 7.19 -9.42 -0.62
CA GLN A 62 7.44 -10.44 0.39
C GLN A 62 7.80 -9.82 1.75
N ARG A 63 8.72 -8.84 1.74
CA ARG A 63 9.27 -8.26 2.97
C ARG A 63 8.37 -7.23 3.62
N MET A 64 7.57 -6.51 2.85
CA MET A 64 6.62 -5.51 3.34
C MET A 64 5.72 -6.10 4.44
N SER A 65 5.38 -7.38 4.34
CA SER A 65 4.58 -8.07 5.35
C SER A 65 5.17 -8.05 6.78
N SER A 66 6.49 -7.89 6.89
CA SER A 66 7.24 -7.87 8.15
C SER A 66 7.63 -6.47 8.63
N TRP A 67 7.31 -5.43 7.86
CA TRP A 67 7.66 -4.07 8.21
C TRP A 67 6.75 -3.55 9.31
N ASN A 68 7.27 -2.64 10.12
CA ASN A 68 6.48 -1.96 11.13
C ASN A 68 5.45 -1.01 10.47
N GLU A 69 4.40 -0.71 11.22
CA GLU A 69 3.26 0.07 10.71
C GLU A 69 3.64 1.50 10.29
N ALA A 70 4.58 2.15 10.99
CA ALA A 70 5.03 3.49 10.61
C ALA A 70 5.73 3.49 9.24
N ALA A 71 6.59 2.50 8.98
CA ALA A 71 7.22 2.34 7.67
C ALA A 71 6.19 2.05 6.57
N LEU A 72 5.19 1.21 6.84
CA LEU A 72 4.10 0.91 5.90
C LEU A 72 3.25 2.15 5.60
N PHE A 73 2.98 2.96 6.62
CA PHE A 73 2.24 4.20 6.47
C PHE A 73 3.00 5.20 5.59
N ASN A 74 4.29 5.43 5.89
CA ASN A 74 5.12 6.41 5.19
C ASN A 74 5.43 6.06 3.72
N ILE A 75 5.19 4.83 3.28
CA ILE A 75 5.36 4.43 1.88
C ILE A 75 4.04 4.40 1.09
N ALA A 76 2.89 4.49 1.77
CA ALA A 76 1.58 4.24 1.18
C ALA A 76 1.27 5.20 0.00
N ASP A 77 1.53 6.50 0.16
CA ASP A 77 1.23 7.50 -0.88
C ASP A 77 2.25 7.47 -2.02
N ALA A 78 3.54 7.26 -1.68
CA ALA A 78 4.57 7.03 -2.67
C ALA A 78 4.29 5.81 -3.55
N LEU A 79 3.68 4.74 -2.99
CA LEU A 79 3.25 3.56 -3.76
C LEU A 79 2.17 3.89 -4.77
N LEU A 80 1.16 4.69 -4.41
CA LEU A 80 0.10 5.10 -5.34
C LEU A 80 0.64 5.93 -6.51
N SER A 81 1.73 6.66 -6.27
CA SER A 81 2.45 7.43 -7.28
C SER A 81 3.48 6.61 -8.07
N ALA A 82 3.84 5.43 -7.57
CA ALA A 82 4.68 4.47 -8.24
C ALA A 82 3.84 3.68 -9.27
N THR A 83 4.48 3.31 -10.37
CA THR A 83 3.88 2.47 -11.40
C THR A 83 4.81 1.29 -11.64
N ASN A 84 4.27 0.08 -11.66
CA ASN A 84 5.01 -1.11 -12.03
C ASN A 84 4.13 -2.02 -12.90
N GLU A 85 4.73 -2.71 -13.87
CA GLU A 85 4.01 -3.59 -14.80
C GLU A 85 3.83 -5.02 -14.28
N HIS A 86 4.55 -5.41 -13.24
CA HIS A 86 4.55 -6.76 -12.66
C HIS A 86 3.71 -6.87 -11.39
N ILE A 87 3.60 -5.79 -10.62
CA ILE A 87 2.82 -5.77 -9.38
C ILE A 87 1.85 -4.60 -9.33
N SER A 88 0.61 -4.89 -8.94
CA SER A 88 -0.38 -3.85 -8.71
C SER A 88 -0.05 -3.07 -7.44
N VAL A 89 0.37 -1.81 -7.59
CA VAL A 89 0.57 -0.92 -6.43
C VAL A 89 -0.70 -0.73 -5.60
N LYS A 90 -1.88 -0.89 -6.23
CA LYS A 90 -3.19 -0.82 -5.55
C LYS A 90 -3.41 -2.05 -4.66
N TYR A 91 -2.91 -3.21 -5.07
CA TYR A 91 -2.88 -4.41 -4.25
C TYR A 91 -1.93 -4.25 -3.06
N LEU A 92 -0.73 -3.69 -3.27
CA LEU A 92 0.20 -3.37 -2.17
C LEU A 92 -0.41 -2.38 -1.18
N TYR A 93 -1.08 -1.33 -1.66
CA TYR A 93 -1.78 -0.36 -0.82
C TYR A 93 -2.88 -1.03 0.02
N ALA A 94 -3.66 -1.93 -0.58
CA ALA A 94 -4.66 -2.70 0.14
C ALA A 94 -4.06 -3.63 1.21
N LYS A 95 -2.90 -4.24 0.94
CA LYS A 95 -2.15 -4.99 1.95
C LYS A 95 -1.76 -4.10 3.13
N ILE A 96 -1.23 -2.90 2.88
CA ILE A 96 -0.92 -1.93 3.94
C ILE A 96 -2.17 -1.68 4.79
N PHE A 97 -3.29 -1.32 4.17
CA PHE A 97 -4.56 -1.12 4.87
C PHE A 97 -5.00 -2.34 5.71
N LEU A 98 -4.85 -3.56 5.19
CA LEU A 98 -5.17 -4.78 5.92
C LEU A 98 -4.21 -5.07 7.09
N GLN A 99 -2.97 -4.59 7.04
CA GLN A 99 -1.97 -4.78 8.10
C GLN A 99 -1.97 -3.67 9.16
N THR A 100 -2.44 -2.47 8.83
CA THR A 100 -2.55 -1.32 9.76
C THR A 100 -3.60 -1.59 10.83
N GLU A 101 -3.23 -1.55 12.11
CA GLU A 101 -4.15 -1.74 13.23
C GLU A 101 -4.44 -0.42 13.97
N ASN A 102 -3.58 0.59 13.79
CA ASN A 102 -3.80 1.93 14.29
C ASN A 102 -5.00 2.58 13.58
N LEU A 103 -5.92 3.14 14.38
CA LEU A 103 -7.17 3.70 13.89
C LEU A 103 -6.99 5.00 13.09
N GLU A 104 -6.05 5.86 13.49
CA GLU A 104 -5.74 7.10 12.76
C GLU A 104 -5.13 6.77 11.39
N GLY A 105 -4.21 5.79 11.35
CA GLY A 105 -3.65 5.26 10.11
C GLY A 105 -4.74 4.69 9.20
N LEU A 106 -5.70 3.95 9.75
CA LEU A 106 -6.83 3.41 8.98
C LEU A 106 -7.77 4.51 8.44
N GLU A 107 -8.06 5.54 9.23
CA GLU A 107 -8.88 6.69 8.81
C GLU A 107 -8.21 7.49 7.68
N TYR A 108 -6.89 7.56 7.66
CA TYR A 108 -6.15 8.11 6.53
C TYR A 108 -6.23 7.19 5.30
N LEU A 109 -5.81 5.93 5.45
CA LEU A 109 -5.69 5.00 4.33
C LEU A 109 -7.03 4.68 3.66
N VAL A 110 -8.14 4.71 4.40
CA VAL A 110 -9.47 4.44 3.83
C VAL A 110 -9.87 5.45 2.75
N GLN A 111 -9.29 6.66 2.74
CA GLN A 111 -9.61 7.69 1.76
C GLN A 111 -9.27 7.28 0.32
N ASN A 112 -8.22 6.45 0.16
CA ASN A 112 -7.78 5.94 -1.14
C ASN A 112 -8.19 4.48 -1.39
N ILE A 113 -8.91 3.83 -0.47
CA ILE A 113 -9.21 2.39 -0.59
C ILE A 113 -10.09 2.05 -1.80
N HIS A 114 -10.81 3.03 -2.35
CA HIS A 114 -11.60 2.85 -3.56
C HIS A 114 -10.77 2.43 -4.78
N LEU A 115 -9.47 2.76 -4.79
CA LEU A 115 -8.52 2.36 -5.83
C LEU A 115 -8.38 0.84 -5.93
N VAL A 116 -8.70 0.09 -4.86
CA VAL A 116 -8.71 -1.38 -4.86
C VAL A 116 -9.67 -1.96 -5.91
N SER A 117 -10.74 -1.23 -6.26
CA SER A 117 -11.64 -1.64 -7.35
C SER A 117 -10.97 -1.67 -8.73
N CYS A 118 -9.85 -0.96 -8.89
CA CYS A 118 -9.07 -0.92 -10.12
C CYS A 118 -7.97 -2.00 -10.18
N ILE A 119 -7.91 -2.92 -9.22
CA ILE A 119 -7.08 -4.13 -9.34
C ILE A 119 -7.69 -5.00 -10.46
N PRO A 120 -6.91 -5.47 -11.44
CA PRO A 120 -7.38 -6.40 -12.47
C PRO A 120 -8.18 -7.59 -11.92
N ILE A 121 -9.23 -7.98 -12.66
CA ILE A 121 -10.07 -9.12 -12.30
C ILE A 121 -9.24 -10.40 -12.33
N GLY A 122 -9.43 -11.27 -11.34
CA GLY A 122 -8.72 -12.55 -11.20
C GLY A 122 -7.31 -12.43 -10.59
N GLU A 123 -6.79 -11.22 -10.35
CA GLU A 123 -5.48 -11.02 -9.73
C GLU A 123 -5.52 -11.30 -8.21
N CYS A 124 -6.66 -11.04 -7.57
CA CYS A 124 -6.88 -11.28 -6.14
C CYS A 124 -8.07 -12.21 -5.94
N GLY A 125 -8.03 -13.02 -4.87
CA GLY A 125 -9.17 -13.85 -4.48
C GLY A 125 -10.32 -13.02 -3.91
N ILE A 126 -11.55 -13.53 -4.01
CA ILE A 126 -12.75 -12.89 -3.45
C ILE A 126 -12.58 -12.58 -1.95
N ASP A 127 -11.96 -13.50 -1.21
CA ASP A 127 -11.71 -13.37 0.24
C ASP A 127 -10.90 -12.11 0.58
N PHE A 128 -9.96 -11.71 -0.28
CA PHE A 128 -9.16 -10.49 -0.11
C PHE A 128 -10.05 -9.24 -0.05
N TYR A 129 -10.99 -9.11 -0.99
CA TYR A 129 -11.93 -7.98 -1.01
C TYR A 129 -12.92 -8.04 0.16
N GLN A 130 -13.32 -9.24 0.58
CA GLN A 130 -14.18 -9.42 1.75
C GLN A 130 -13.48 -8.97 3.04
N GLU A 131 -12.19 -9.28 3.21
CA GLU A 131 -11.41 -8.81 4.36
C GLU A 131 -11.37 -7.28 4.43
N ILE A 132 -11.11 -6.61 3.30
CA ILE A 132 -11.11 -5.15 3.21
C ILE A 132 -12.49 -4.60 3.59
N LYS A 133 -13.56 -5.18 3.04
CA LYS A 133 -14.94 -4.79 3.34
C LYS A 133 -15.24 -4.91 4.83
N GLN A 134 -14.86 -6.02 5.48
CA GLN A 134 -15.07 -6.20 6.92
C GLN A 134 -14.29 -5.18 7.74
N LYS A 135 -13.06 -4.84 7.34
CA LYS A 135 -12.25 -3.84 8.02
C LYS A 135 -12.88 -2.44 7.91
N ILE A 136 -13.39 -2.04 6.74
CA ILE A 136 -14.12 -0.77 6.57
C ILE A 136 -15.42 -0.74 7.41
N ILE A 137 -16.17 -1.84 7.48
CA ILE A 137 -17.38 -1.92 8.33
C ILE A 137 -17.03 -1.69 9.80
N LYS A 138 -15.95 -2.29 10.30
CA LYS A 138 -15.47 -2.07 11.66
C LYS A 138 -15.07 -0.61 11.89
N LEU A 139 -14.36 -0.01 10.92
CA LEU A 139 -13.96 1.39 10.95
C LEU A 139 -15.16 2.35 10.99
N SER A 140 -16.15 2.13 10.12
CA SER A 140 -17.42 2.90 10.10
C SER A 140 -18.13 2.87 11.44
N LYS A 141 -18.22 1.69 12.07
CA LYS A 141 -18.82 1.54 13.40
C LYS A 141 -18.03 2.26 14.49
N HIS A 142 -16.71 2.30 14.39
CA HIS A 142 -15.85 2.96 15.37
C HIS A 142 -16.00 4.48 15.34
N PHE A 143 -15.90 5.08 14.15
CA PHE A 143 -15.92 6.54 13.99
C PHE A 143 -17.32 7.14 13.81
N GLY A 144 -18.34 6.32 13.54
CA GLY A 144 -19.65 6.81 13.12
C GLY A 144 -19.65 7.42 11.71
N SER A 145 -18.59 7.16 10.94
CA SER A 145 -18.40 7.66 9.57
C SER A 145 -19.20 6.85 8.56
N ASP A 146 -19.76 7.52 7.56
CA ASP A 146 -20.45 6.89 6.44
C ASP A 146 -19.45 6.53 5.32
N TYR A 147 -19.14 5.24 5.23
CA TYR A 147 -18.32 4.65 4.16
C TYR A 147 -19.16 3.86 3.15
N SER A 148 -20.46 4.12 3.05
CA SER A 148 -21.39 3.38 2.18
C SER A 148 -20.95 3.35 0.71
N TYR A 149 -20.40 4.45 0.20
CA TYR A 149 -19.86 4.50 -1.16
C TYR A 149 -18.71 3.50 -1.35
N TRP A 150 -17.76 3.43 -0.42
CA TRP A 150 -16.63 2.49 -0.48
C TRP A 150 -17.08 1.04 -0.38
N LEU A 151 -18.09 0.77 0.46
CA LEU A 151 -18.67 -0.56 0.59
C LEU A 151 -19.39 -0.99 -0.69
N LEU A 152 -20.13 -0.09 -1.34
CA LEU A 152 -20.77 -0.35 -2.63
C LEU A 152 -19.74 -0.66 -3.72
N VAL A 153 -18.65 0.11 -3.79
CA VAL A 153 -17.56 -0.10 -4.75
C VAL A 153 -16.93 -1.49 -4.57
N LEU A 154 -16.72 -1.92 -3.32
CA LEU A 154 -16.21 -3.27 -3.03
C LEU A 154 -17.21 -4.36 -3.39
N ASP A 155 -18.51 -4.15 -3.18
CA ASP A 155 -19.54 -5.11 -3.55
C ASP A 155 -19.59 -5.35 -5.06
N LEU A 156 -19.58 -4.28 -5.86
CA LEU A 156 -19.51 -4.39 -7.32
C LEU A 156 -18.24 -5.10 -7.79
N LYS A 157 -17.11 -4.85 -7.12
CA LYS A 157 -15.85 -5.55 -7.42
C LYS A 157 -15.94 -7.04 -7.10
N ILE A 158 -16.48 -7.40 -5.93
CA ILE A 158 -16.68 -8.80 -5.52
C ILE A 158 -17.60 -9.53 -6.50
N GLU A 159 -18.71 -8.91 -6.90
CA GLU A 159 -19.62 -9.48 -7.91
C GLU A 159 -18.89 -9.76 -9.22
N SER A 160 -18.07 -8.81 -9.69
CA SER A 160 -17.27 -8.96 -10.91
C SER A 160 -16.26 -10.13 -10.83
N GLU A 161 -15.64 -10.35 -9.67
CA GLU A 161 -14.75 -11.50 -9.44
C GLU A 161 -15.52 -12.83 -9.45
N ILE A 162 -16.71 -12.88 -8.84
CA ILE A 162 -17.56 -14.07 -8.82
C ILE A 162 -17.99 -14.44 -10.25
N ASP A 163 -18.43 -13.47 -11.03
CA ASP A 163 -18.83 -13.68 -12.43
C ASP A 163 -17.67 -14.22 -13.27
N HIS A 164 -16.48 -13.63 -13.11
CA HIS A 164 -15.28 -14.11 -13.78
C HIS A 164 -14.95 -15.55 -13.38
N PHE A 165 -14.94 -15.86 -12.09
CA PHE A 165 -14.66 -17.20 -11.60
C PHE A 165 -15.66 -18.25 -12.12
N ASN A 166 -16.95 -17.90 -12.19
CA ASN A 166 -17.97 -18.78 -12.74
C ASN A 166 -17.79 -19.00 -14.26
N SER A 167 -17.35 -17.97 -15.00
CA SER A 167 -17.08 -18.06 -16.44
C SER A 167 -15.92 -18.99 -16.80
N LEU A 168 -14.98 -19.21 -15.87
CA LEU A 168 -13.87 -20.14 -16.05
C LEU A 168 -14.27 -21.61 -15.81
N LYS A 169 -15.44 -21.86 -15.21
CA LYS A 169 -15.94 -23.21 -14.91
C LYS A 169 -16.91 -23.76 -15.95
N SER A 170 -17.46 -22.89 -16.78
CA SER A 170 -18.38 -23.22 -17.89
C SER A 170 -17.62 -23.60 -19.15
#